data_AF-A0A821IIT2-F1
#
_entry.id   AF-A0A821IIT2-F1
#
_cell.length_a   1.000
_cell.length_b   1.000
_cell.length_c   1.000
_cell.angle_alpha   90.00
_cell.angle_beta   90.00
_cell.angle_gamma   90.00
#
_symmetry.space_group_name_H-M   'P 1'
#
loop_
_entity.id
_entity.type
_entity.pdbx_description
1 polymer ?
#
loop_
_entity_poly.entity_id
_entity_poly.type
_entity_poly.pdbx_seq_one_letter_code
_entity_poly.pdbx_strand_id
1 'polypeptide(L)'
;MDALKMSEEQLKKCHKKTQTATARCLIRFIFPTPEPSFKLSNVDKFIIDGIIKYSKYVNPVDNASGVEVRRAIGYYFSSSAYNKKKERIFYR
;
A
#
# COMPACT_ATOMS: atom_id res chain seq x y z
N MET A 1 -13.88 5.02 17.38
CA MET A 1 -13.42 4.38 16.12
C MET A 1 -12.89 5.48 15.23
N ASP A 2 -11.62 5.83 15.38
CA ASP A 2 -10.98 6.83 14.54
C ASP A 2 -10.69 6.21 13.17
N ALA A 3 -11.64 6.40 12.27
CA ALA A 3 -11.49 6.05 10.87
C ALA A 3 -10.24 6.76 10.35
N LEU A 4 -9.32 5.99 9.77
CA LEU A 4 -8.22 6.42 8.91
C LEU A 4 -8.73 7.38 7.81
N LYS A 5 -8.98 8.64 8.15
CA LYS A 5 -9.35 9.69 7.20
C LYS A 5 -8.06 10.28 6.66
N MET A 6 -7.52 9.65 5.61
CA MET A 6 -6.59 10.36 4.74
C MET A 6 -7.28 11.64 4.25
N SER A 7 -6.63 12.79 4.37
CA SER A 7 -7.17 14.03 3.79
C SER A 7 -7.21 13.94 2.27
N GLU A 8 -8.10 14.69 1.63
CA GLU A 8 -8.19 14.74 0.16
C GLU A 8 -6.87 15.15 -0.49
N GLU A 9 -6.08 16.00 0.18
CA GLU A 9 -4.74 16.39 -0.27
C GLU A 9 -3.76 15.21 -0.28
N GLN A 10 -3.83 14.34 0.74
CA GLN A 10 -3.01 13.13 0.76
C GLN A 10 -3.44 12.14 -0.32
N LEU A 11 -4.74 12.04 -0.58
CA LEU A 11 -5.28 11.23 -1.67
C LEU A 11 -4.82 11.73 -3.05
N LYS A 12 -4.79 13.06 -3.28
CA LYS A 12 -4.27 13.69 -4.51
C LYS A 12 -2.77 13.45 -4.69
N LYS A 13 -1.97 13.50 -3.62
CA LYS A 13 -0.52 13.19 -3.68
C LYS A 13 -0.24 11.76 -4.19
N CYS A 14 -1.19 10.85 -3.99
CA CYS A 14 -1.11 9.48 -4.48
C CYS A 14 -1.65 9.24 -5.88
N HIS A 15 -2.08 10.26 -6.63
CA HIS A 15 -2.40 10.12 -8.04
C HIS A 15 -1.14 9.81 -8.83
N LYS A 16 -0.87 8.52 -9.07
CA LYS A 16 0.25 8.04 -9.89
C LYS A 16 -0.30 7.53 -11.21
N LYS A 17 0.57 7.43 -12.23
CA LYS A 17 0.23 7.00 -13.60
C LYS A 17 -0.32 5.56 -13.71
N THR A 18 -0.13 4.73 -12.69
CA THR A 18 -0.61 3.35 -12.66
C THR A 18 -1.37 3.06 -11.37
N GLN A 19 -2.31 2.12 -11.42
CA GLN A 19 -3.08 1.61 -10.29
C GLN A 19 -2.15 0.99 -9.24
N THR A 20 -1.12 0.25 -9.66
CA THR A 20 -0.15 -0.37 -8.74
C THR A 20 0.73 0.67 -8.02
N ALA A 21 1.09 1.77 -8.68
CA ALA A 21 1.83 2.85 -8.03
C ALA A 21 0.93 3.68 -7.09
N THR A 22 -0.31 3.92 -7.49
CA THR A 22 -1.32 4.60 -6.66
C THR A 22 -1.60 3.79 -5.40
N ALA A 23 -1.84 2.48 -5.53
CA ALA A 23 -2.09 1.59 -4.40
C ALA A 23 -0.91 1.50 -3.42
N ARG A 24 0.33 1.42 -3.93
CA ARG A 24 1.54 1.45 -3.09
C ARG A 24 1.69 2.76 -2.34
N CYS A 25 1.32 3.88 -2.95
CA CYS A 25 1.34 5.17 -2.27
C CYS A 25 0.31 5.20 -1.14
N LEU A 26 -0.92 4.77 -1.40
CA LEU A 26 -2.00 4.77 -0.41
C LEU A 26 -1.69 3.87 0.78
N ILE A 27 -1.23 2.63 0.54
CA ILE A 27 -0.90 1.72 1.64
C ILE A 27 0.26 2.26 2.49
N ARG A 28 1.22 2.98 1.89
CA ARG A 28 2.31 3.63 2.62
C ARG A 28 1.84 4.81 3.47
N PHE A 29 0.75 5.49 3.12
CA PHE A 29 0.18 6.51 4.00
C PHE A 29 -0.59 5.90 5.17
N ILE A 30 -1.34 4.83 4.91
CA ILE A 30 -2.15 4.14 5.93
C ILE A 30 -1.24 3.39 6.91
N PHE A 31 -0.20 2.75 6.40
CA PHE A 31 0.80 2.00 7.16
C PHE A 31 2.20 2.49 6.78
N PRO A 32 2.70 3.61 7.31
CA PRO A 32 4.00 4.18 6.93
C PRO A 32 5.19 3.36 7.40
N THR A 33 5.06 2.68 8.53
CA THR A 33 6.12 1.86 9.14
C THR A 33 5.53 0.52 9.60
N PRO A 34 5.14 -0.37 8.66
CA PRO A 34 4.60 -1.65 9.06
C PRO A 34 5.69 -2.45 9.79
N GLU A 35 5.30 -3.12 10.88
CA GLU A 35 6.21 -4.04 11.56
C GLU A 35 6.65 -5.17 10.61
N PRO A 36 7.85 -5.75 10.78
CA PRO A 36 8.32 -6.84 9.93
C PRO A 36 7.42 -8.09 9.95
N SER A 37 6.70 -8.29 11.06
CA SER A 37 5.70 -9.33 11.28
C SER A 37 4.35 -9.01 10.64
N PHE A 38 4.09 -7.74 10.32
CA PHE A 38 2.82 -7.26 9.79
C PHE A 38 2.74 -7.57 8.29
N LYS A 39 1.84 -8.49 7.94
CA LYS A 39 1.62 -8.96 6.57
C LYS A 39 0.36 -8.34 5.99
N LEU A 40 0.21 -8.45 4.67
CA LEU A 40 -1.01 -8.06 3.96
C LEU A 40 -2.26 -8.73 4.55
N SER A 41 -2.15 -9.98 5.02
CA SER A 41 -3.26 -10.71 5.66
C SER A 41 -3.73 -10.10 6.98
N ASN A 42 -2.93 -9.23 7.60
CA ASN A 42 -3.29 -8.50 8.81
C ASN A 42 -4.03 -7.19 8.50
N VAL A 43 -4.09 -6.77 7.23
CA VAL A 43 -4.81 -5.56 6.81
C VAL A 43 -6.27 -5.92 6.57
N ASP A 44 -7.18 -5.08 7.08
CA ASP A 44 -8.60 -5.21 6.83
C ASP A 44 -8.89 -5.26 5.31
N LYS A 45 -9.68 -6.26 4.90
CA LYS A 45 -10.12 -6.43 3.52
C LYS A 45 -10.80 -5.18 2.98
N PHE A 46 -11.57 -4.45 3.79
CA PHE A 46 -12.24 -3.20 3.39
C PHE A 46 -11.24 -2.11 2.99
N ILE A 47 -10.10 -2.03 3.68
CA ILE A 47 -9.02 -1.08 3.34
C ILE A 47 -8.43 -1.47 1.98
N ILE A 48 -8.12 -2.74 1.78
CA ILE A 48 -7.52 -3.24 0.53
C ILE A 48 -8.46 -3.05 -0.65
N ASP A 49 -9.73 -3.43 -0.52
CA ASP A 49 -10.73 -3.26 -1.57
C ASP A 49 -11.00 -1.77 -1.86
N GLY A 50 -10.99 -0.92 -0.83
CA GLY A 50 -11.06 0.54 -0.98
C GLY A 50 -9.89 1.11 -1.78
N ILE A 51 -8.65 0.70 -1.48
CA ILE A 51 -7.45 1.10 -2.23
C ILE A 51 -7.55 0.66 -3.69
N ILE A 52 -7.99 -0.57 -3.97
CA ILE A 52 -8.15 -1.07 -5.34
C ILE A 52 -9.20 -0.27 -6.09
N LYS A 53 -10.37 -0.03 -5.48
CA LYS A 53 -11.45 0.75 -6.09
C LYS A 53 -11.00 2.17 -6.41
N TYR A 54 -10.32 2.83 -5.47
CA TYR A 54 -9.79 4.18 -5.69
C TYR A 54 -8.70 4.20 -6.75
N SER A 55 -7.78 3.23 -6.76
CA SER A 55 -6.72 3.15 -7.77
C SER A 55 -7.30 3.04 -9.18
N LYS A 56 -8.36 2.24 -9.36
CA LYS A 56 -9.12 2.13 -10.62
C LYS A 56 -9.82 3.43 -11.01
N TYR A 57 -10.40 4.11 -10.05
CA TYR A 57 -11.05 5.41 -10.28
C TYR A 57 -10.06 6.47 -10.77
N VAL A 58 -8.86 6.52 -10.19
CA VAL A 58 -7.82 7.50 -10.57
C VAL A 58 -7.15 7.14 -11.89
N ASN A 59 -6.97 5.85 -12.17
CA ASN A 59 -6.33 5.35 -13.40
C ASN A 59 -7.27 4.40 -14.15
N PRO A 60 -8.34 4.91 -14.78
CA PRO A 60 -9.32 4.07 -15.48
C PRO A 60 -8.76 3.41 -16.74
N VAL A 61 -7.70 4.00 -17.33
CA VAL A 61 -7.03 3.50 -18.54
C VAL A 61 -6.00 2.41 -18.26
N ASP A 62 -5.54 2.28 -17.01
CA ASP A 62 -4.61 1.24 -16.60
C ASP A 62 -5.42 -0.02 -16.30
N ASN A 63 -5.39 -1.03 -17.15
CA ASN A 63 -6.22 -2.23 -17.02
C ASN A 63 -5.65 -3.26 -16.02
N ALA A 64 -4.87 -2.83 -15.04
CA ALA A 64 -4.34 -3.70 -14.00
C ALA A 64 -5.47 -4.45 -13.30
N SER A 65 -5.31 -5.76 -13.19
CA SER A 65 -6.25 -6.60 -12.46
C SER A 65 -6.22 -6.26 -10.96
N GLY A 66 -7.34 -6.47 -10.27
CA GLY A 66 -7.37 -6.30 -8.81
C GLY A 66 -6.37 -7.22 -8.09
N VAL A 67 -5.99 -8.34 -8.72
CA VAL A 67 -4.95 -9.25 -8.22
C VAL A 67 -3.57 -8.62 -8.30
N GLU A 68 -3.22 -7.97 -9.40
CA GLU A 68 -1.93 -7.26 -9.55
C GLU A 68 -1.81 -6.11 -8.57
N VAL A 69 -2.89 -5.35 -8.37
CA VAL A 69 -2.92 -4.28 -7.37
C VAL A 69 -2.73 -4.85 -5.95
N ARG A 70 -3.42 -5.95 -5.60
CA ARG A 70 -3.20 -6.65 -4.32
C ARG A 70 -1.76 -7.14 -4.16
N ARG A 71 -1.16 -7.71 -5.21
CA ARG A 71 0.25 -8.14 -5.17
C ARG A 71 1.18 -6.95 -4.93
N ALA A 72 0.96 -5.82 -5.59
CA ALA A 72 1.75 -4.61 -5.39
C ALA A 72 1.69 -4.10 -3.94
N ILE A 73 0.51 -4.19 -3.30
CA ILE A 73 0.35 -3.88 -1.87
C ILE A 73 1.09 -4.93 -1.01
N GLY A 74 0.98 -6.22 -1.33
CA GLY A 74 1.70 -7.29 -0.63
C GLY A 74 3.22 -7.11 -0.64
N TYR A 75 3.78 -6.72 -1.79
CA TYR A 75 5.20 -6.41 -1.92
C TYR A 75 5.64 -5.29 -0.99
N TYR A 76 4.79 -4.30 -0.69
CA TYR A 76 5.14 -3.23 0.26
C TYR A 76 5.46 -3.78 1.65
N PHE A 77 4.61 -4.68 2.16
CA PHE A 77 4.83 -5.32 3.47
C PHE A 77 6.02 -6.28 3.46
N SER A 78 6.20 -7.03 2.37
CA SER A 78 7.37 -7.90 2.22
C SER A 78 8.67 -7.09 2.15
N SER A 79 8.75 -6.05 1.32
CA SER A 79 9.93 -5.18 1.18
C SER A 79 10.27 -4.41 2.45
N SER A 80 9.28 -3.95 3.23
CA SER A 80 9.52 -3.34 4.54
C SER A 80 10.20 -4.32 5.50
N ALA A 81 9.74 -5.58 5.51
CA ALA A 81 10.36 -6.64 6.33
C ALA A 81 11.81 -6.96 5.90
N TYR A 82 12.15 -6.81 4.62
CA TYR A 82 13.51 -6.99 4.11
C TYR A 82 14.48 -5.85 4.52
N ASN A 83 14.03 -4.59 4.60
CA ASN A 83 14.91 -3.47 4.94
C ASN A 83 15.39 -3.50 6.40
N LYS A 84 14.55 -3.84 7.38
CA LYS A 84 14.99 -3.98 8.78
C LYS A 84 15.91 -5.19 9.02
N LYS A 85 15.82 -6.25 8.21
CA LYS A 85 16.74 -7.40 8.32
C LYS A 85 18.18 -7.05 7.95
N LYS A 86 18.39 -6.12 7.00
CA LYS A 86 19.73 -5.65 6.63
C LYS A 86 20.35 -4.73 7.68
N GLU A 87 19.56 -3.87 8.33
CA GLU A 87 20.07 -3.07 9.46
C GLU A 87 20.54 -3.95 10.63
N ARG A 88 19.89 -5.09 10.90
CA ARG A 88 20.37 -6.01 11.95
C ARG A 88 21.63 -6.80 11.62
N ILE A 89 22.01 -6.91 10.35
CA ILE A 89 23.20 -7.68 9.93
C ILE A 89 24.44 -6.78 9.84
N PHE A 90 24.28 -5.47 9.63
CA PHE A 90 25.40 -4.53 9.50
C PHE A 90 25.94 -3.96 10.83
N TYR A 91 25.39 -4.35 11.98
CA TYR A 91 25.89 -3.98 13.32
C TYR A 91 26.44 -5.17 14.11
N ARG A 92 27.01 -6.17 13.44
CA ARG A 92 27.67 -7.30 14.11
C ARG A 92 29.10 -7.48 13.65
#